data_AF-A0A8H7ZSV7-F1
#
_entry.id   AF-A0A8H7ZSV7-F1
#
_cell.length_a   1.000
_cell.length_b   1.000
_cell.length_c   1.000
_cell.angle_alpha   90.00
_cell.angle_beta   90.00
_cell.angle_gamma   90.00
#
_symmetry.space_group_name_H-M   'P 1'
#
loop_
_entity.id
_entity.type
_entity.pdbx_description
1 polymer ?
#
loop_
_entity_poly.entity_id
_entity_poly.type
_entity_poly.pdbx_seq_one_letter_code
_entity_poly.pdbx_strand_id
1 'polypeptide(L)'
;MCYRWQGRYSFANQPNSALWNLSRLALTLRNLIGAQTKAAEPDVSAENRDAESLGADTAAEILWRFEPMFMTAFARRMREKLGLLSEEPSDLDDVVAPLLNVLSAGKIDYSRFFRRLSSFDPFAASPRQLLDAVSPSPPDAEQAAAFEAWAEAYKARIGRDSGGKNPAEREARMKKVNPKFVLT
;
A
#
# COMPACT_ATOMS: atom_id res chain seq x y z
N MET A 1 -11.21 27.92 -21.40
CA MET A 1 -11.86 27.23 -20.27
C MET A 1 -11.09 25.93 -20.05
N CYS A 2 -10.12 25.91 -19.13
CA CYS A 2 -9.18 24.80 -18.98
C CYS A 2 -9.79 23.77 -18.01
N TYR A 3 -10.12 22.57 -18.49
CA TYR A 3 -10.59 21.48 -17.63
C TYR A 3 -9.47 21.08 -16.66
N ARG A 4 -9.57 21.51 -15.39
CA ARG A 4 -8.78 20.97 -14.29
C ARG A 4 -9.14 19.51 -14.12
N TRP A 5 -8.19 18.61 -14.32
CA TRP A 5 -8.26 17.23 -13.86
C TRP A 5 -8.58 17.25 -12.35
N GLN A 6 -9.77 16.83 -11.93
CA GLN A 6 -10.23 16.84 -10.52
C GLN A 6 -9.50 15.80 -9.63
N GLY A 7 -8.24 15.48 -9.92
CA GLY A 7 -7.50 14.46 -9.18
C GLY A 7 -8.04 13.03 -9.34
N ARG A 8 -8.93 12.79 -10.32
CA ARG A 8 -9.54 11.46 -10.57
C ARG A 8 -8.49 10.35 -10.68
N TYR A 9 -7.38 10.60 -11.35
CA TYR A 9 -6.27 9.66 -11.50
C TYR A 9 -5.03 10.02 -10.66
N SER A 10 -5.22 10.78 -9.57
CA SER A 10 -4.13 11.01 -8.60
C SER A 10 -3.68 9.69 -7.98
N PHE A 11 -2.41 9.61 -7.56
CA PHE A 11 -1.82 8.42 -6.97
C PHE A 11 -2.69 7.81 -5.85
N ALA A 12 -3.16 8.65 -4.91
CA ALA A 12 -4.01 8.23 -3.81
C ALA A 12 -5.39 7.71 -4.27
N ASN A 13 -5.91 8.17 -5.41
CA ASN A 13 -7.21 7.77 -5.93
C ASN A 13 -7.15 6.63 -6.97
N GLN A 14 -5.95 6.10 -7.26
CA GLN A 14 -5.80 4.97 -8.19
C GLN A 14 -6.55 3.71 -7.72
N PRO A 15 -6.55 3.31 -6.43
CA PRO A 15 -7.31 2.14 -5.97
C PRO A 15 -8.82 2.29 -6.20
N ASN A 16 -9.38 3.47 -5.86
CA ASN A 16 -10.78 3.77 -6.12
C ASN A 16 -11.12 3.78 -7.61
N SER A 17 -10.21 4.31 -8.44
CA SER A 17 -10.38 4.30 -9.90
C SER A 17 -10.36 2.88 -10.46
N ALA A 18 -9.49 2.01 -9.93
CA ALA A 18 -9.45 0.60 -10.31
C ALA A 18 -10.75 -0.12 -9.92
N LEU A 19 -11.24 0.07 -8.70
CA LEU A 19 -12.53 -0.49 -8.26
C LEU A 19 -13.69 0.00 -9.14
N TRP A 20 -13.71 1.29 -9.49
CA TRP A 20 -14.72 1.84 -10.39
C TRP A 20 -14.63 1.23 -11.80
N ASN A 21 -13.43 1.01 -12.33
CA ASN A 21 -13.26 0.35 -13.63
C ASN A 21 -13.74 -1.11 -13.57
N LEU A 22 -13.45 -1.83 -12.48
CA LEU A 22 -13.91 -3.20 -12.25
C LEU A 22 -15.44 -3.27 -12.14
N SER A 23 -16.08 -2.28 -11.52
CA SER A 23 -17.55 -2.24 -11.45
C SER A 23 -18.19 -1.99 -12.83
N ARG A 24 -17.55 -1.22 -13.71
CA ARG A 24 -17.97 -1.09 -15.11
C ARG A 24 -17.82 -2.37 -15.89
N LEU A 25 -16.72 -3.11 -15.69
CA LEU A 25 -16.53 -4.43 -16.29
C LEU A 25 -17.56 -5.44 -15.77
N ALA A 26 -17.83 -5.46 -14.47
CA ALA A 26 -18.85 -6.31 -13.86
C ALA A 26 -20.24 -6.07 -14.47
N LEU A 27 -20.60 -4.80 -14.73
CA LEU A 27 -21.88 -4.45 -15.34
C LEU A 27 -22.05 -5.08 -16.73
N THR A 28 -20.99 -5.15 -17.53
CA THR A 28 -21.07 -5.76 -18.88
C THR A 28 -21.10 -7.28 -18.83
N LEU A 29 -20.56 -7.88 -17.76
CA LEU A 29 -20.46 -9.34 -17.60
C LEU A 29 -21.60 -9.96 -16.77
N ARG A 30 -22.46 -9.16 -16.12
CA ARG A 30 -23.48 -9.65 -15.17
C ARG A 30 -24.37 -10.77 -15.72
N ASN A 31 -24.83 -10.69 -16.97
CA ASN A 31 -25.66 -11.74 -17.57
C ASN A 31 -24.92 -13.08 -17.65
N LEU A 32 -23.63 -13.04 -17.99
CA LEU A 32 -22.79 -14.24 -18.05
C LEU A 32 -22.48 -14.78 -16.65
N ILE A 33 -22.18 -13.89 -15.70
CA ILE A 33 -21.93 -14.26 -14.29
C ILE A 33 -23.16 -14.96 -13.73
N GLY A 34 -24.35 -14.38 -13.87
CA GLY A 34 -25.58 -14.99 -13.34
C GLY A 34 -25.98 -16.26 -14.06
N ALA A 35 -25.72 -16.38 -15.38
CA ALA A 35 -25.90 -17.64 -16.09
C ALA A 35 -25.01 -18.76 -15.53
N GLN A 36 -23.73 -18.44 -15.23
CA GLN A 36 -22.80 -19.37 -14.59
C GLN A 36 -23.23 -19.73 -13.17
N THR A 37 -23.67 -18.77 -12.36
CA THR A 37 -24.15 -19.02 -10.99
C THR A 37 -25.36 -19.96 -10.99
N LYS A 38 -26.33 -19.74 -11.89
CA LYS A 38 -27.47 -20.67 -12.08
C LYS A 38 -27.04 -22.08 -12.47
N ALA A 39 -26.03 -22.21 -13.32
CA ALA A 39 -25.54 -23.51 -13.76
C ALA A 39 -24.79 -24.26 -12.64
N ALA A 40 -24.13 -23.53 -11.74
CA ALA A 40 -23.38 -24.09 -10.62
C ALA A 40 -24.27 -24.52 -9.45
N GLU A 41 -25.33 -23.76 -9.18
CA GLU A 41 -26.23 -23.98 -8.03
C GLU A 41 -27.70 -24.02 -8.49
N PRO A 42 -28.12 -25.11 -9.16
CA PRO A 42 -29.48 -25.21 -9.70
C PRO A 42 -30.59 -25.29 -8.63
N ASP A 43 -30.23 -25.63 -7.38
CA ASP A 43 -31.15 -25.95 -6.28
C ASP A 43 -31.40 -24.75 -5.33
N VAL A 44 -30.58 -23.69 -5.39
CA VAL A 44 -30.70 -22.48 -4.56
C VAL A 44 -31.74 -21.54 -5.17
N SER A 45 -33.02 -21.94 -5.13
CA SER A 45 -34.19 -21.04 -5.19
C SER A 45 -34.18 -19.94 -6.28
N ALA A 46 -33.75 -20.27 -7.51
CA ALA A 46 -33.71 -19.32 -8.63
C ALA A 46 -34.95 -19.38 -9.53
N GLU A 47 -36.08 -19.90 -9.04
CA GLU A 47 -37.27 -20.10 -9.88
C GLU A 47 -37.87 -18.79 -10.44
N ASN A 48 -37.49 -17.61 -9.92
CA ASN A 48 -38.03 -16.33 -10.41
C ASN A 48 -37.01 -15.19 -10.61
N ARG A 49 -35.70 -15.40 -10.39
CA ARG A 49 -34.70 -14.34 -10.61
C ARG A 49 -34.08 -14.47 -12.00
N ASP A 50 -34.08 -13.40 -12.79
CA ASP A 50 -33.36 -13.39 -14.07
C ASP A 50 -31.84 -13.49 -13.86
N ALA A 51 -31.11 -13.89 -14.89
CA ALA A 51 -29.65 -14.04 -14.84
C ALA A 51 -28.93 -12.69 -14.61
N GLU A 52 -29.56 -11.58 -15.00
CA GLU A 52 -28.99 -10.25 -14.83
C GLU A 52 -28.90 -9.86 -13.35
N SER A 53 -30.00 -10.07 -12.61
CA SER A 53 -30.15 -9.76 -11.19
C SER A 53 -29.23 -10.64 -10.34
N LEU A 54 -29.19 -11.96 -10.60
CA LEU A 54 -28.29 -12.85 -9.89
C LEU A 54 -26.82 -12.48 -10.14
N GLY A 55 -26.48 -12.20 -11.40
CA GLY A 55 -25.14 -11.78 -11.75
C GLY A 55 -24.72 -10.45 -11.15
N ALA A 56 -25.65 -9.51 -10.95
CA ALA A 56 -25.39 -8.26 -10.27
C ALA A 56 -25.00 -8.47 -8.80
N ASP A 57 -25.72 -9.34 -8.07
CA ASP A 57 -25.42 -9.67 -6.68
C ASP A 57 -24.08 -10.39 -6.56
N THR A 58 -23.86 -11.44 -7.37
CA THR A 58 -22.57 -12.16 -7.38
C THR A 58 -21.41 -11.23 -7.72
N ALA A 59 -21.59 -10.34 -8.71
CA ALA A 59 -20.56 -9.38 -9.05
C ALA A 59 -20.29 -8.37 -7.93
N ALA A 60 -21.33 -7.91 -7.23
CA ALA A 60 -21.16 -7.06 -6.05
C ALA A 60 -20.31 -7.79 -5.01
N GLU A 61 -20.66 -9.02 -4.62
CA GLU A 61 -19.90 -9.82 -3.65
C GLU A 61 -18.42 -10.00 -4.02
N ILE A 62 -18.13 -10.21 -5.31
CA ILE A 62 -16.75 -10.28 -5.81
C ILE A 62 -16.05 -8.93 -5.65
N LEU A 63 -16.70 -7.82 -6.01
CA LEU A 63 -16.13 -6.48 -5.90
C LEU A 63 -15.89 -6.06 -4.44
N TRP A 64 -16.72 -6.49 -3.50
CA TRP A 64 -16.53 -6.28 -2.05
C TRP A 64 -15.19 -6.85 -1.55
N ARG A 65 -14.62 -7.85 -2.23
CA ARG A 65 -13.32 -8.44 -1.87
C ARG A 65 -12.13 -7.61 -2.37
N PHE A 66 -12.34 -6.64 -3.26
CA PHE A 66 -11.25 -5.86 -3.85
C PHE A 66 -10.44 -5.10 -2.79
N GLU A 67 -11.12 -4.32 -1.95
CA GLU A 67 -10.47 -3.48 -0.94
C GLU A 67 -9.62 -4.29 0.04
N PRO A 68 -10.12 -5.35 0.71
CA PRO A 68 -9.29 -6.14 1.60
C PRO A 68 -8.12 -6.80 0.85
N MET A 69 -8.33 -7.32 -0.37
CA MET A 69 -7.24 -7.89 -1.17
C MET A 69 -6.16 -6.87 -1.52
N PHE A 70 -6.57 -5.66 -1.90
CA PHE A 70 -5.66 -4.56 -2.18
C PHE A 70 -4.87 -4.18 -0.93
N MET A 71 -5.54 -4.01 0.22
CA MET A 71 -4.90 -3.63 1.48
C MET A 71 -3.92 -4.70 1.97
N THR A 72 -4.27 -5.99 1.88
CA THR A 72 -3.33 -7.09 2.18
C THR A 72 -2.10 -7.03 1.26
N ALA A 73 -2.29 -6.84 -0.05
CA ALA A 73 -1.19 -6.76 -0.99
C ALA A 73 -0.32 -5.52 -0.74
N PHE A 74 -0.93 -4.36 -0.45
CA PHE A 74 -0.27 -3.11 -0.13
C PHE A 74 0.55 -3.23 1.15
N ALA A 75 -0.04 -3.73 2.24
CA ALA A 75 0.63 -3.95 3.52
C ALA A 75 1.86 -4.85 3.35
N ARG A 76 1.70 -5.98 2.65
CA ARG A 76 2.82 -6.89 2.35
C ARG A 76 3.95 -6.17 1.62
N ARG A 77 3.64 -5.39 0.58
CA ARG A 77 4.65 -4.63 -0.17
C ARG A 77 5.35 -3.59 0.71
N MET A 78 4.61 -2.89 1.56
CA MET A 78 5.21 -1.91 2.47
C MET A 78 6.13 -2.58 3.50
N ARG A 79 5.74 -3.72 4.06
CA ARG A 79 6.60 -4.54 4.94
C ARG A 79 7.90 -4.94 4.25
N GLU A 80 7.82 -5.44 3.01
CA GLU A 80 9.01 -5.77 2.20
C GLU A 80 9.94 -4.56 2.02
N LYS A 81 9.38 -3.39 1.69
CA LYS A 81 10.14 -2.15 1.49
C LYS A 81 10.79 -1.64 2.78
N LEU A 82 10.16 -1.88 3.93
CA LEU A 82 10.65 -1.55 5.28
C LEU A 82 11.61 -2.62 5.85
N GLY A 83 11.71 -3.79 5.20
CA GLY A 83 12.57 -4.88 5.62
C GLY A 83 12.00 -5.74 6.76
N LEU A 84 10.70 -5.66 7.01
CA LEU A 84 9.97 -6.46 8.00
C LEU A 84 9.63 -7.85 7.44
N LEU A 85 9.77 -8.90 8.25
CA LEU A 85 9.42 -10.28 7.86
C LEU A 85 8.07 -10.70 8.42
N SER A 86 7.78 -10.40 9.68
CA SER A 86 6.49 -10.72 10.30
C SER A 86 5.45 -9.68 9.91
N GLU A 87 4.19 -10.04 10.09
CA GLU A 87 3.05 -9.12 9.97
C GLU A 87 2.55 -8.75 11.36
N GLU A 88 2.38 -7.46 11.62
CA GLU A 88 1.62 -6.96 12.76
C GLU A 88 0.41 -6.16 12.23
N PRO A 89 -0.81 -6.35 12.76
CA PRO A 89 -1.99 -5.63 12.28
C PRO A 89 -1.86 -4.11 12.30
N SER A 90 -1.04 -3.57 13.22
CA SER A 90 -0.82 -2.13 13.36
C SER A 90 0.29 -1.57 12.45
N ASP A 91 0.95 -2.41 11.63
CA ASP A 91 2.04 -1.97 10.73
C ASP A 91 1.63 -0.80 9.82
N LEU A 92 0.38 -0.82 9.35
CA LEU A 92 -0.15 0.23 8.49
C LEU A 92 -0.31 1.57 9.23
N ASP A 93 -0.84 1.53 10.45
CA ASP A 93 -1.19 2.74 11.20
C ASP A 93 -0.01 3.32 11.98
N ASP A 94 0.83 2.45 12.56
CA ASP A 94 1.93 2.86 13.44
C ASP A 94 3.20 3.23 12.67
N VAL A 95 3.41 2.63 11.49
CA VAL A 95 4.69 2.76 10.76
C VAL A 95 4.49 3.30 9.35
N VAL A 96 3.55 2.74 8.57
CA VAL A 96 3.41 3.10 7.15
C VAL A 96 2.76 4.46 6.96
N ALA A 97 1.59 4.71 7.56
CA ALA A 97 0.87 5.96 7.38
C ALA A 97 1.68 7.17 7.91
N PRO A 98 2.32 7.13 9.10
CA PRO A 98 3.16 8.22 9.59
C PRO A 98 4.36 8.47 8.67
N LEU A 99 4.99 7.41 8.14
CA LEU A 99 6.06 7.56 7.16
C LEU A 99 5.60 8.35 5.94
N LEU A 100 4.50 7.91 5.32
CA LEU A 100 4.00 8.54 4.10
C LEU A 100 3.63 10.01 4.33
N ASN A 101 3.11 10.35 5.51
CA ASN A 101 2.86 11.73 5.91
C ASN A 101 4.15 12.55 5.99
N VAL A 102 5.19 12.02 6.63
CA VAL A 102 6.50 12.69 6.72
C VAL A 102 7.13 12.89 5.35
N LEU A 103 7.11 11.87 4.48
CA LEU A 103 7.65 11.99 3.12
C LEU A 103 6.89 13.03 2.29
N SER A 104 5.56 13.05 2.41
CA SER A 104 4.70 14.00 1.71
C SER A 104 4.96 15.44 2.18
N ALA A 105 4.95 15.68 3.49
CA ALA A 105 5.16 17.00 4.08
C ALA A 105 6.55 17.56 3.76
N GLY A 106 7.58 16.70 3.83
CA GLY A 106 8.96 17.06 3.50
C GLY A 106 9.29 17.08 2.01
N LYS A 107 8.32 16.73 1.13
CA LYS A 107 8.54 16.52 -0.32
C LYS A 107 9.74 15.62 -0.62
N ILE A 108 9.92 14.59 0.19
CA ILE A 108 11.05 13.66 0.11
C ILE A 108 10.81 12.69 -1.05
N ASP A 109 11.83 12.48 -1.88
CA ASP A 109 11.74 11.53 -2.98
C ASP A 109 11.51 10.10 -2.46
N TYR A 110 10.37 9.52 -2.87
CA TYR A 110 9.90 8.22 -2.39
C TYR A 110 10.92 7.09 -2.68
N SER A 111 11.44 7.03 -3.91
CA SER A 111 12.33 5.96 -4.34
C SER A 111 13.69 6.05 -3.65
N ARG A 112 14.26 7.25 -3.57
CA ARG A 112 15.51 7.55 -2.88
C ARG A 112 15.39 7.28 -1.39
N PHE A 113 14.28 7.64 -0.76
CA PHE A 113 14.04 7.36 0.66
C PHE A 113 14.16 5.86 0.94
N PHE A 114 13.35 5.04 0.28
CA PHE A 114 13.36 3.60 0.49
C PHE A 114 14.71 2.96 0.12
N ARG A 115 15.39 3.49 -0.92
CA ARG A 115 16.72 3.02 -1.28
C ARG A 115 17.76 3.33 -0.21
N ARG A 116 17.72 4.52 0.40
CA ARG A 116 18.63 4.92 1.50
C ARG A 116 18.30 4.19 2.80
N LEU A 117 17.02 4.01 3.10
CA LEU A 117 16.53 3.23 4.25
C LEU A 117 17.06 1.78 4.24
N SER A 118 17.29 1.22 3.04
CA SER A 118 17.82 -0.14 2.89
C SER A 118 19.21 -0.31 3.51
N SER A 119 20.03 0.73 3.55
CA SER A 119 21.38 0.73 4.16
C SER A 119 21.42 1.42 5.52
N PHE A 120 20.26 1.82 6.06
CA PHE A 120 20.16 2.47 7.36
C PHE A 120 19.95 1.42 8.46
N ASP A 121 20.77 1.51 9.50
CA ASP A 121 20.63 0.73 10.73
C ASP A 121 19.98 1.59 11.83
N PRO A 122 18.71 1.32 12.21
CA PRO A 122 18.00 2.09 13.23
C PRO A 122 18.55 1.91 14.66
N PHE A 123 19.43 0.94 14.90
CA PHE A 123 20.05 0.73 16.22
C PHE A 123 21.44 1.35 16.35
N ALA A 124 22.12 1.61 15.22
CA ALA A 124 23.49 2.13 15.21
C ALA A 124 23.62 3.56 14.68
N ALA A 125 22.66 4.04 13.88
CA ALA A 125 22.72 5.36 13.25
C ALA A 125 21.61 6.30 13.77
N SER A 126 21.90 7.60 13.75
CA SER A 126 20.91 8.62 14.09
C SER A 126 19.87 8.74 12.97
N PRO A 127 18.56 8.75 13.27
CA PRO A 127 17.52 9.03 12.27
C PRO A 127 17.77 10.33 11.51
N ARG A 128 18.33 11.35 12.17
CA ARG A 128 18.60 12.65 11.55
C ARG A 128 19.54 12.56 10.36
N GLN A 129 20.55 11.67 10.41
CA GLN A 129 21.47 11.44 9.30
C GLN A 129 20.74 10.91 8.05
N LEU A 130 19.75 10.03 8.23
CA LEU A 130 18.94 9.54 7.12
C LEU A 130 18.07 10.66 6.55
N LEU A 131 17.41 11.42 7.42
CA LEU A 131 16.54 12.54 7.01
C LEU A 131 17.32 13.60 6.22
N ASP A 132 18.45 14.07 6.74
CA ASP A 132 19.26 15.09 6.06
C ASP A 132 19.81 14.60 4.71
N ALA A 133 20.06 13.29 4.55
CA ALA A 133 20.56 12.71 3.30
C ALA A 133 19.50 12.58 2.17
N VAL A 134 18.22 12.60 2.54
CA VAL A 134 17.09 12.38 1.61
C VAL A 134 16.24 13.63 1.40
N SER A 135 16.24 14.57 2.35
CA SER A 135 15.46 15.79 2.25
C SER A 135 15.97 16.72 1.14
N PRO A 136 15.07 17.33 0.36
CA PRO A 136 15.46 18.27 -0.71
C PRO A 136 15.99 19.61 -0.16
N SER A 137 15.61 19.96 1.07
CA SER A 137 16.05 21.13 1.81
C SER A 137 16.20 20.78 3.30
N PRO A 138 16.92 21.58 4.11
CA PRO A 138 17.00 21.37 5.55
C PRO A 138 15.60 21.27 6.17
N PRO A 139 15.28 20.20 6.91
CA PRO A 139 13.96 20.05 7.51
C PRO A 139 13.80 21.00 8.70
N ASP A 140 12.61 21.56 8.83
CA ASP A 140 12.24 22.37 9.99
C ASP A 140 12.10 21.50 11.27
N ALA A 141 11.83 22.15 12.40
CA ALA A 141 11.74 21.47 13.69
C ALA A 141 10.55 20.50 13.76
N GLU A 142 9.44 20.80 13.09
CA GLU A 142 8.24 19.96 13.10
C GLU A 142 8.45 18.70 12.25
N GLN A 143 8.99 18.86 11.05
CA GLN A 143 9.38 17.76 10.16
C GLN A 143 10.40 16.84 10.82
N ALA A 144 11.39 17.42 11.50
CA ALA A 144 12.39 16.69 12.25
C ALA A 144 11.77 15.85 13.37
N ALA A 145 10.93 16.47 14.21
CA ALA A 145 10.28 15.79 15.32
C ALA A 145 9.34 14.67 14.83
N ALA A 146 8.59 14.91 13.75
CA ALA A 146 7.71 13.90 13.14
C ALA A 146 8.51 12.70 12.59
N PHE A 147 9.65 12.96 11.94
CA PHE A 147 10.52 11.89 11.45
C PHE A 147 11.17 11.11 12.59
N GLU A 148 11.62 11.77 13.65
CA GLU A 148 12.20 11.12 14.83
C GLU A 148 11.18 10.23 15.54
N ALA A 149 9.96 10.72 15.73
CA ALA A 149 8.86 9.94 16.29
C ALA A 149 8.57 8.69 15.44
N TRP A 150 8.51 8.86 14.12
CA TRP A 150 8.38 7.73 13.20
C TRP A 150 9.54 6.74 13.30
N ALA A 151 10.78 7.23 13.37
CA ALA A 151 11.96 6.40 13.41
C ALA A 151 12.03 5.55 14.68
N GLU A 152 11.57 6.07 15.83
CA GLU A 152 11.46 5.31 17.07
C GLU A 152 10.37 4.23 16.98
N ALA A 153 9.19 4.54 16.42
CA ALA A 153 8.14 3.54 16.17
C ALA A 153 8.65 2.42 15.24
N TYR A 154 9.35 2.80 14.17
CA TYR A 154 9.96 1.88 13.23
C TYR A 154 11.05 1.00 13.87
N LYS A 155 11.94 1.58 14.68
CA LYS A 155 12.97 0.87 15.43
C LYS A 155 12.34 -0.13 16.41
N ALA A 156 11.31 0.29 17.15
CA ALA A 156 10.58 -0.59 18.06
C ALA A 156 9.94 -1.76 17.30
N ARG A 157 9.36 -1.50 16.12
CA ARG A 157 8.79 -2.54 15.27
C ARG A 157 9.83 -3.52 14.74
N ILE A 158 11.00 -3.03 14.31
CA ILE A 158 12.13 -3.89 13.90
C ILE A 158 12.63 -4.73 15.08
N GLY A 159 12.65 -4.18 16.29
CA GLY A 159 13.08 -4.91 17.49
C GLY A 159 12.20 -6.14 17.81
N ARG A 160 10.91 -6.09 17.43
CA ARG A 160 9.98 -7.23 17.54
C ARG A 160 10.03 -8.16 16.32
N ASP A 161 10.61 -7.72 15.20
CA ASP A 161 10.72 -8.49 13.96
C ASP A 161 11.96 -9.39 13.96
N SER A 162 11.77 -10.69 13.74
CA SER A 162 12.90 -11.61 13.60
C SER A 162 13.82 -11.25 12.43
N GLY A 163 13.29 -10.59 11.40
CA GLY A 163 14.03 -10.10 10.24
C GLY A 163 14.91 -8.87 10.50
N GLY A 164 14.74 -8.21 11.64
CA GLY A 164 15.56 -7.10 12.11
C GLY A 164 16.90 -7.50 12.73
N LYS A 165 17.08 -8.78 13.07
CA LYS A 165 18.23 -9.28 13.84
C LYS A 165 19.56 -9.31 13.09
N ASN A 166 19.52 -9.38 11.75
CA ASN A 166 20.70 -9.36 10.90
C ASN A 166 20.63 -8.17 9.92
N PRO A 167 21.34 -7.05 10.21
CA PRO A 167 21.32 -5.86 9.37
C PRO A 167 21.72 -6.13 7.91
N ALA A 168 22.72 -6.98 7.67
CA ALA A 168 23.21 -7.28 6.32
C ALA A 168 22.17 -8.06 5.50
N GLU A 169 21.51 -9.05 6.10
CA GLU A 169 20.42 -9.78 5.43
C GLU A 169 19.21 -8.88 5.17
N ARG A 170 18.84 -8.05 6.14
CA ARG A 170 17.75 -7.08 6.00
C ARG A 170 18.03 -6.12 4.85
N GLU A 171 19.22 -5.55 4.81
CA GLU A 171 19.66 -4.67 3.72
C GLU A 171 19.59 -5.38 2.36
N ALA A 172 20.11 -6.61 2.27
CA ALA A 172 20.09 -7.39 1.04
C ALA A 172 18.65 -7.65 0.54
N ARG A 173 17.71 -7.96 1.43
CA ARG A 173 16.28 -8.13 1.07
C ARG A 173 15.66 -6.81 0.60
N MET A 174 15.87 -5.72 1.34
CA MET A 174 15.32 -4.41 0.99
C MET A 174 15.85 -3.90 -0.35
N LYS A 175 17.15 -4.08 -0.64
CA LYS A 175 17.76 -3.67 -1.92
C LYS A 175 17.18 -4.39 -3.15
N LYS A 176 16.54 -5.56 -2.99
CA LYS A 176 15.85 -6.28 -4.08
C LYS A 176 14.49 -5.65 -4.44
N VAL A 177 13.80 -5.05 -3.47
CA VAL A 177 12.46 -4.49 -3.65
C VAL A 177 12.46 -2.96 -3.72
N ASN A 178 13.52 -2.31 -3.24
CA ASN A 178 13.71 -0.86 -3.28
C ASN A 178 14.63 -0.49 -4.45
N PRO A 179 14.09 -0.07 -5.60
CA PRO A 179 14.88 0.18 -6.80
C PRO A 179 15.85 1.35 -6.58
N LYS A 180 17.02 1.27 -7.24
CA LYS A 180 17.98 2.39 -7.28
C LYS A 180 17.59 3.45 -8.31
N PHE A 181 16.89 3.05 -9.36
CA PHE A 181 16.49 3.90 -10.49
C PHE A 181 15.02 3.65 -10.80
N VAL A 182 14.29 4.73 -11.05
CA VAL A 182 12.90 4.74 -11.51
C VAL A 182 12.80 5.75 -12.64
N LEU A 183 11.90 5.51 -13.59
CA LEU A 183 11.56 6.51 -14.60
C LEU A 183 10.48 7.41 -13.98
N THR A 184 10.87 8.63 -13.60
CA THR A 184 9.99 9.64 -13.00
C THR A 184 9.83 10.82 -13.92
#